data_AF-D6Z1N7-F1
#
_entry.id   AF-D6Z1N7-F1
#
_cell.length_a   1.000
_cell.length_b   1.000
_cell.length_c   1.000
_cell.angle_alpha   90.00
_cell.angle_beta   90.00
_cell.angle_gamma   90.00
#
_symmetry.space_group_name_H-M   'P 1'
#
loop_
_entity.id
_entity.type
_entity.pdbx_description
1 polymer ?
#
loop_
_entity_poly.entity_id
_entity_poly.type
_entity_poly.pdbx_seq_one_letter_code
_entity_poly.pdbx_strand_id
1 'polypeptide(L)'
;MALWMALPGSVNAAGRLAVLPVEDLSRGDNGMNPTITEHLRHALEQRGVRQVAAAEVRDFMVRHRIRQLGRIDSRQALALYRELGADYLLLGTVTQSRQQEPPGLGLTLQLIRSAEARLLWAGGAELSRADLRRLLTIAEPRELSKLEQQVVAAALADWPRDFTLLQPGKAPLPPAARVELTPDIARPGEQITCRIYPLDPVDQVDQVDPGIREAEQEVAVLIDNQQWRAVYQADSGYYEVSWPAPAADGHYSVRVRLGLATPAASAEHRLFRAGTLLVDGSGPRLHLTLRGQELNGSVVLRDRLRIVAAMEQPEPLSAWEIEVLDDQRRVMRAEDGRDNLPSGFRWQGRRQDGRPVPDGHYRVRLTVWDRAGNQGTAEAPFLVLRQPPPLQTSLVHRADGLRLHLAAGDAPPVTTWQLELRNEQQQIVFAADGDRLPVELALPAAVVAAEPVLLLVRGRDQVGNQIRLERRDLFRQENGEEESSDTDEADSDYWTVDF
;
A
#
# COMPACT_ATOMS: atom_id res chain seq x y z
N MET A 1 6.06 33.30 -49.82
CA MET A 1 7.47 33.75 -49.88
C MET A 1 7.66 34.86 -48.84
N ALA A 2 8.16 34.49 -47.66
CA ALA A 2 8.67 35.41 -46.63
C ALA A 2 9.59 34.56 -45.73
N LEU A 3 10.83 34.44 -46.17
CA LEU A 3 11.90 33.74 -45.48
C LEU A 3 12.35 34.64 -44.31
N TRP A 4 11.89 34.36 -43.09
CA TRP A 4 12.49 34.97 -41.89
C TRP A 4 13.82 34.25 -41.62
N MET A 5 14.90 34.78 -42.20
CA MET A 5 16.25 34.51 -41.71
C MET A 5 16.40 35.16 -40.33
N ALA A 6 16.19 34.38 -39.28
CA ALA A 6 16.67 34.75 -37.95
C ALA A 6 18.20 34.66 -37.97
N LEU A 7 18.85 35.82 -37.93
CA LEU A 7 20.29 35.91 -37.64
C LEU A 7 20.57 35.22 -36.29
N PRO A 8 21.58 34.34 -36.19
CA PRO A 8 21.93 33.73 -34.90
C PRO A 8 22.53 34.81 -34.00
N GLY A 9 21.74 35.33 -33.07
CA GLY A 9 22.25 36.13 -31.96
C GLY A 9 23.14 35.25 -31.10
N SER A 10 24.39 35.66 -30.92
CA SER A 10 25.38 34.96 -30.10
C SER A 10 24.88 34.79 -28.66
N VAL A 11 24.79 33.55 -28.19
CA VAL A 11 24.55 33.25 -26.77
C VAL A 11 25.79 33.68 -25.99
N ASN A 12 25.65 34.55 -24.99
CA ASN A 12 26.72 34.91 -24.07
C ASN A 12 26.85 33.81 -22.99
N ALA A 13 27.12 32.58 -23.40
CA ALA A 13 27.41 31.48 -22.48
C ALA A 13 28.90 31.48 -22.16
N ALA A 14 29.29 32.21 -21.11
CA ALA A 14 30.68 32.27 -20.68
C ALA A 14 31.20 30.94 -20.06
N GLY A 15 30.30 29.96 -19.80
CA GLY A 15 30.62 28.69 -19.13
C GLY A 15 30.69 27.45 -20.02
N ARG A 16 31.31 26.38 -19.50
CA ARG A 16 31.40 25.07 -20.15
C ARG A 16 30.19 24.20 -19.81
N LEU A 17 29.57 23.60 -20.82
CA LEU A 17 28.44 22.68 -20.70
C LEU A 17 28.90 21.23 -20.87
N ALA A 18 28.61 20.37 -19.91
CA ALA A 18 28.70 18.92 -20.09
C ALA A 18 27.36 18.39 -20.59
N VAL A 19 27.36 17.82 -21.79
CA VAL A 19 26.19 17.10 -22.35
C VAL A 19 26.37 15.62 -22.04
N LEU A 20 25.48 15.05 -21.21
CA LEU A 20 25.52 13.61 -20.93
C LEU A 20 24.94 12.80 -22.10
N PRO A 21 25.31 11.52 -22.21
CA PRO A 21 24.62 10.61 -23.11
C PRO A 21 23.11 10.60 -22.82
N VAL A 22 22.31 10.78 -23.86
CA VAL A 22 20.85 10.80 -23.76
C VAL A 22 20.33 9.43 -23.38
N GLU A 23 19.55 9.37 -22.32
CA GLU A 23 18.84 8.16 -21.88
C GLU A 23 17.68 7.85 -22.82
N ASP A 24 17.45 6.56 -23.08
CA ASP A 24 16.37 6.09 -23.92
C ASP A 24 15.51 5.08 -23.17
N LEU A 25 14.38 5.54 -22.63
CA LEU A 25 13.45 4.72 -21.85
C LEU A 25 12.78 3.64 -22.71
N SER A 26 12.82 3.76 -24.04
CA SER A 26 12.27 2.74 -24.95
C SER A 26 13.18 1.52 -25.10
N ARG A 27 14.45 1.61 -24.67
CA ARG A 27 15.47 0.57 -24.82
C ARG A 27 15.79 -0.17 -23.52
N GLY A 28 14.92 -0.07 -22.52
CA GLY A 28 15.09 -0.71 -21.21
C GLY A 28 16.01 0.06 -20.27
N ASP A 29 16.33 -0.55 -19.12
CA ASP A 29 17.10 0.09 -18.06
C ASP A 29 18.54 0.43 -18.53
N ASN A 30 18.89 1.72 -18.49
CA ASN A 30 20.14 2.30 -19.00
C ASN A 30 20.29 2.30 -20.54
N GLY A 31 19.18 2.24 -21.28
CA GLY A 31 19.18 2.48 -22.72
C GLY A 31 19.79 3.83 -23.07
N MET A 32 20.62 3.89 -24.11
CA MET A 32 21.24 5.13 -24.58
C MET A 32 20.92 5.41 -26.05
N ASN A 33 20.78 6.70 -26.39
CA ASN A 33 20.59 7.15 -27.76
C ASN A 33 21.77 8.02 -28.23
N PRO A 34 22.81 7.41 -28.84
CA PRO A 34 24.00 8.14 -29.28
C PRO A 34 23.69 9.13 -30.40
N THR A 35 22.72 8.82 -31.26
CA THR A 35 22.33 9.67 -32.39
C THR A 35 21.75 11.00 -31.90
N ILE A 36 20.78 10.96 -30.98
CA ILE A 36 20.20 12.18 -30.40
C ILE A 36 21.23 12.94 -29.56
N THR A 37 22.12 12.23 -28.86
CA THR A 37 23.23 12.85 -28.12
C THR A 37 24.09 13.70 -29.06
N GLU A 38 24.47 13.15 -30.21
CA GLU A 38 25.29 13.88 -31.19
C GLU A 38 24.53 15.06 -31.82
N HIS A 39 23.25 14.86 -32.18
CA HIS A 39 22.40 15.95 -32.68
C HIS A 39 22.27 17.10 -31.68
N LEU A 40 22.14 16.81 -30.37
CA LEU A 40 22.11 17.83 -29.32
C LEU A 40 23.43 18.58 -29.22
N ARG A 41 24.56 17.86 -29.18
CA ARG A 41 25.90 18.47 -29.13
C ARG A 41 26.13 19.39 -30.31
N HIS A 42 25.80 18.94 -31.52
CA HIS A 42 25.93 19.74 -32.72
C HIS A 42 25.00 20.98 -32.70
N ALA A 43 23.74 20.81 -32.29
CA ALA A 43 22.78 21.91 -32.18
C ALA A 43 23.21 22.99 -31.15
N LEU A 44 23.89 22.59 -30.08
CA LEU A 44 24.42 23.50 -29.06
C LEU A 44 25.71 24.20 -29.53
N GLU A 45 26.56 23.49 -30.28
CA GLU A 45 27.76 24.04 -30.90
C GLU A 45 27.41 25.15 -31.90
N GLN A 46 26.40 24.93 -32.75
CA GLN A 46 25.88 25.94 -33.67
C GLN A 46 25.31 27.19 -32.96
N ARG A 47 24.91 27.06 -31.69
CA ARG A 47 24.43 28.16 -30.84
C ARG A 47 25.56 28.89 -30.09
N GLY A 48 26.82 28.47 -30.29
CA GLY A 48 27.99 29.07 -29.63
C GLY A 48 28.24 28.61 -28.19
N VAL A 49 27.60 27.51 -27.75
CA VAL A 49 27.79 26.97 -26.40
C VAL A 49 29.12 26.21 -26.34
N ARG A 50 29.99 26.58 -25.41
CA ARG A 50 31.25 25.85 -25.13
C ARG A 50 30.92 24.53 -24.45
N GLN A 51 31.36 23.42 -25.02
CA GLN A 51 31.05 22.08 -24.51
C GLN A 51 32.30 21.36 -24.00
N VAL A 52 32.13 20.53 -22.98
CA VAL A 52 33.14 19.53 -22.59
C VAL A 52 33.21 18.43 -23.65
N ALA A 53 34.41 17.92 -23.94
CA ALA A 53 34.60 16.86 -24.91
C ALA A 53 33.83 15.60 -24.50
N ALA A 54 33.21 14.90 -25.46
CA ALA A 54 32.42 13.70 -25.17
C ALA A 54 33.27 12.58 -24.51
N ALA A 55 34.55 12.49 -24.86
CA ALA A 55 35.49 11.55 -24.24
C ALA A 55 35.71 11.87 -22.75
N GLU A 56 35.93 13.13 -22.39
CA GLU A 56 36.10 13.56 -20.99
C GLU A 56 34.86 13.26 -20.14
N VAL A 57 33.66 13.51 -20.68
CA VAL A 57 32.40 13.19 -19.99
C VAL A 57 32.26 11.67 -19.79
N ARG A 58 32.58 10.87 -20.81
CA ARG A 58 32.53 9.41 -20.72
C ARG A 58 33.54 8.87 -19.69
N ASP A 59 34.77 9.37 -19.70
CA ASP A 59 35.81 8.93 -18.78
C ASP A 59 35.45 9.30 -17.33
N PHE A 60 34.86 10.49 -17.12
CA PHE A 60 34.28 10.88 -15.83
C PHE A 60 33.18 9.92 -15.38
N MET A 61 32.23 9.58 -16.26
CA MET A 61 31.14 8.66 -15.92
C MET A 61 31.66 7.27 -15.53
N VAL A 62 32.69 6.77 -16.22
CA VAL A 62 33.34 5.49 -15.89
C VAL A 62 34.00 5.56 -14.52
N ARG A 63 34.79 6.62 -14.24
CA ARG A 63 35.47 6.82 -12.94
C ARG A 63 34.48 6.92 -11.78
N HIS A 64 33.40 7.67 -11.95
CA HIS A 64 32.35 7.88 -10.95
C HIS A 64 31.26 6.79 -10.95
N ARG A 65 31.45 5.71 -11.72
CA ARG A 65 30.52 4.57 -11.84
C ARG A 65 29.08 4.98 -12.15
N ILE A 66 28.90 6.02 -12.96
CA ILE A 66 27.60 6.54 -13.39
C ILE A 66 27.05 5.60 -14.46
N ARG A 67 26.02 4.82 -14.10
CA ARG A 67 25.38 3.84 -14.98
C ARG A 67 24.00 4.27 -15.49
N GLN A 68 23.28 5.06 -14.70
CA GLN A 68 21.99 5.65 -15.05
C GLN A 68 22.23 7.01 -15.73
N LEU A 69 21.70 7.19 -16.94
CA LEU A 69 22.06 8.32 -17.82
C LEU A 69 21.13 9.53 -17.65
N GLY A 70 19.86 9.30 -17.28
CA GLY A 70 18.89 10.38 -17.05
C GLY A 70 18.85 10.92 -15.62
N ARG A 71 19.75 10.45 -14.75
CA ARG A 71 19.81 10.86 -13.34
C ARG A 71 21.23 11.16 -12.92
N ILE A 72 21.44 12.34 -12.35
CA ILE A 72 22.68 12.74 -11.71
C ILE A 72 22.36 13.22 -10.30
N ASP A 73 23.09 12.70 -9.30
CA ASP A 73 22.99 13.18 -7.93
C ASP A 73 23.80 14.47 -7.72
N SER A 74 23.55 15.17 -6.61
CA SER A 74 24.24 16.43 -6.32
C SER A 74 25.76 16.29 -6.17
N ARG A 75 26.26 15.09 -5.81
CA ARG A 75 27.70 14.82 -5.66
C ARG A 75 28.35 14.71 -7.04
N GLN A 76 27.74 13.96 -7.93
CA GLN A 76 28.18 13.78 -9.32
C GLN A 76 28.15 15.11 -10.09
N ALA A 77 27.10 15.93 -9.90
CA ALA A 77 27.04 17.27 -10.49
C ALA A 77 28.20 18.17 -10.01
N LEU A 78 28.51 18.13 -8.71
CA LEU A 78 29.60 18.92 -8.14
C LEU A 78 30.98 18.41 -8.56
N ALA A 79 31.18 17.08 -8.63
CA ALA A 79 32.42 16.48 -9.13
C ALA A 79 32.67 16.87 -10.59
N LEU A 80 31.62 16.89 -11.42
CA LEU A 80 31.69 17.32 -12.81
C LEU A 80 32.08 18.81 -12.94
N TYR A 81 31.58 19.67 -12.06
CA TYR A 81 32.03 21.07 -11.98
C TYR A 81 33.51 21.18 -11.63
N ARG A 82 33.97 20.43 -10.62
CA ARG A 82 35.34 20.51 -10.10
C ARG A 82 36.38 19.90 -11.02
N GLU A 83 36.10 18.73 -11.59
CA GLU A 83 37.07 17.97 -12.38
C GLU A 83 37.08 18.37 -13.86
N LEU A 84 35.90 18.57 -14.46
CA LEU A 84 35.78 18.88 -15.87
C LEU A 84 35.63 20.39 -16.12
N GLY A 85 35.54 21.20 -15.06
CA GLY A 85 35.30 22.64 -15.18
C GLY A 85 33.96 22.96 -15.84
N ALA A 86 32.98 22.05 -15.78
CA ALA A 86 31.68 22.23 -16.41
C ALA A 86 30.73 22.98 -15.47
N ASP A 87 30.49 24.25 -15.76
CA ASP A 87 29.54 25.13 -15.06
C ASP A 87 28.10 24.62 -15.12
N TYR A 88 27.77 23.96 -16.23
CA TYR A 88 26.44 23.46 -16.52
C TYR A 88 26.46 22.00 -16.97
N LEU A 89 25.35 21.33 -16.70
CA LEU A 89 25.08 19.95 -17.03
C LEU A 89 23.77 19.88 -17.83
N LEU A 90 23.78 19.23 -19.00
CA LEU A 90 22.58 18.93 -19.76
C LEU A 90 22.27 17.44 -19.67
N LEU A 91 21.12 17.12 -19.09
CA LEU A 91 20.53 15.78 -19.09
C LEU A 91 19.45 15.72 -20.17
N GLY A 92 19.39 14.59 -20.87
CA GLY A 92 18.36 14.33 -21.87
C GLY A 92 17.78 12.94 -21.72
N THR A 93 16.47 12.83 -21.87
CA THR A 93 15.74 11.56 -21.82
C THR A 93 14.76 11.49 -22.99
N VAL A 94 14.86 10.42 -23.77
CA VAL A 94 13.84 10.03 -24.75
C VAL A 94 12.73 9.34 -23.97
N THR A 95 11.57 10.01 -23.88
CA THR A 95 10.39 9.52 -23.16
C THR A 95 9.55 8.58 -24.00
N GLN A 96 9.58 8.75 -25.31
CA GLN A 96 8.88 7.89 -26.27
C GLN A 96 9.70 7.76 -27.55
N SER A 97 9.82 6.54 -28.05
CA SER A 97 10.34 6.25 -29.39
C SER A 97 9.43 5.22 -30.05
N ARG A 98 8.68 5.66 -31.06
CA ARG A 98 7.72 4.82 -31.78
C ARG A 98 8.12 4.77 -33.26
N GLN A 99 8.41 3.56 -33.72
CA GLN A 99 8.74 3.29 -35.12
C GLN A 99 7.51 2.96 -35.99
N GLN A 100 6.42 2.51 -35.37
CA GLN A 100 5.16 2.20 -36.07
C GLN A 100 4.49 3.48 -36.60
N GLU A 101 3.77 3.38 -37.72
CA GLU A 101 3.11 4.56 -38.30
C GLU A 101 1.94 5.07 -37.43
N PRO A 102 1.84 6.40 -37.18
CA PRO A 102 2.85 7.41 -37.53
C PRO A 102 4.05 7.37 -36.56
N PRO A 103 5.30 7.41 -37.07
CA PRO A 103 6.46 7.41 -36.20
C PRO A 103 6.45 8.67 -35.33
N GLY A 104 6.90 8.52 -34.09
CA GLY A 104 6.88 9.59 -33.09
C GLY A 104 8.06 9.50 -32.13
N LEU A 105 8.53 10.66 -31.69
CA LEU A 105 9.67 10.79 -30.79
C LEU A 105 9.39 11.89 -29.77
N GLY A 106 9.56 11.56 -28.49
CA GLY A 106 9.50 12.48 -27.37
C GLY A 106 10.86 12.64 -26.72
N LEU A 107 11.28 13.87 -26.46
CA LEU A 107 12.55 14.23 -25.81
C LEU A 107 12.29 15.26 -24.71
N THR A 108 12.86 15.03 -23.54
CA THR A 108 12.93 16.01 -22.45
C THR A 108 14.37 16.32 -22.11
N LEU A 109 14.65 17.60 -21.85
CA LEU A 109 15.96 18.14 -21.54
C LEU A 109 15.91 18.90 -20.22
N GLN A 110 16.96 18.75 -19.41
CA GLN A 110 17.13 19.48 -18.16
C GLN A 110 18.52 20.11 -18.11
N LEU A 111 18.56 21.42 -17.95
CA LEU A 111 19.78 22.17 -17.75
C LEU A 111 19.96 22.44 -16.26
N ILE A 112 21.05 21.92 -15.71
CA ILE A 112 21.37 21.99 -14.29
C ILE A 112 22.66 22.78 -14.12
N ARG A 113 22.71 23.66 -13.12
CA ARG A 113 23.96 24.30 -12.70
C ARG A 113 24.76 23.32 -11.85
N SER A 114 25.91 22.90 -12.34
CA SER A 114 26.71 21.81 -11.76
C SER A 114 27.17 22.11 -10.33
N ALA A 115 27.54 23.36 -10.05
CA ALA A 115 28.08 23.77 -8.74
C ALA A 115 27.08 23.66 -7.57
N GLU A 116 25.78 23.67 -7.83
CA GLU A 116 24.73 23.62 -6.79
C GLU A 116 23.60 22.62 -7.10
N ALA A 117 23.76 21.81 -8.14
CA ALA A 117 22.75 20.87 -8.65
C ALA A 117 21.35 21.51 -8.86
N ARG A 118 21.30 22.81 -9.19
CA ARG A 118 20.05 23.55 -9.36
C ARG A 118 19.57 23.47 -10.80
N LEU A 119 18.34 22.99 -11.00
CA LEU A 119 17.65 23.08 -12.29
C LEU A 119 17.48 24.55 -12.68
N LEU A 120 18.06 24.94 -13.81
CA LEU A 120 17.94 26.28 -14.38
C LEU A 120 16.83 26.37 -15.43
N TRP A 121 16.67 25.29 -16.18
CA TRP A 121 15.72 25.23 -17.29
C TRP A 121 15.36 23.77 -17.57
N ALA A 122 14.12 23.56 -17.99
CA ALA A 122 13.66 22.32 -18.56
C ALA A 122 12.92 22.62 -19.86
N GLY A 123 13.14 21.79 -20.86
CA GLY A 123 12.45 21.87 -22.14
C GLY A 123 12.13 20.48 -22.65
N GLY A 124 11.22 20.42 -23.60
CA GLY A 124 10.87 19.15 -24.22
C GLY A 124 10.09 19.36 -25.49
N ALA A 125 10.11 18.35 -26.32
CA ALA A 125 9.30 18.30 -27.52
C ALA A 125 8.87 16.86 -27.77
N GLU A 126 7.64 16.72 -28.22
CA GLU A 126 7.13 15.49 -28.79
C GLU A 126 6.64 15.82 -30.18
N LEU A 127 7.18 15.11 -31.17
CA LEU A 127 6.72 15.24 -32.55
C LEU A 127 6.42 13.86 -33.09
N SER A 128 5.26 13.73 -33.72
CA SER A 128 4.95 12.63 -34.62
C SER A 128 4.99 13.10 -36.07
N ARG A 129 5.09 12.15 -37.00
CA ARG A 129 4.93 12.45 -38.43
C ARG A 129 3.59 13.14 -38.73
N ALA A 130 2.54 12.86 -37.95
CA ALA A 130 1.24 13.49 -38.14
C ALA A 130 1.27 14.99 -37.81
N ASP A 131 2.04 15.41 -36.80
CA ASP A 131 2.15 16.81 -36.37
C ASP A 131 2.93 17.68 -37.37
N LEU A 132 3.73 17.06 -38.23
CA LEU A 132 4.55 17.72 -39.24
C LEU A 132 3.88 17.76 -40.62
N ARG A 133 2.63 17.28 -40.74
CA ARG A 133 1.87 17.31 -41.99
C ARG A 133 1.53 18.76 -42.36
N ARG A 134 2.08 19.23 -43.48
CA ARG A 134 1.69 20.51 -44.11
C ARG A 134 0.61 20.28 -45.17
N LEU A 135 -0.19 21.30 -45.46
CA LEU A 135 -1.35 21.29 -46.39
C LEU A 135 -1.07 20.69 -47.78
N LEU A 136 0.20 20.63 -48.22
CA LEU A 136 0.63 20.10 -49.52
C LEU A 136 1.56 18.89 -49.44
N THR A 137 1.81 18.32 -48.25
CA THR A 137 2.68 17.13 -48.09
C THR A 137 4.14 17.33 -48.56
N ILE A 138 4.58 18.58 -48.77
CA ILE A 138 5.93 18.94 -49.22
C ILE A 138 6.88 18.97 -48.01
N ALA A 139 8.02 18.27 -48.10
CA ALA A 139 9.08 18.17 -47.08
C ALA A 139 8.74 17.36 -45.81
N GLU A 140 7.92 16.32 -45.92
CA GLU A 140 7.70 15.38 -44.81
C GLU A 140 8.96 14.56 -44.49
N PRO A 141 9.36 14.46 -43.21
CA PRO A 141 10.41 13.52 -42.82
C PRO A 141 9.87 12.09 -42.93
N ARG A 142 10.33 11.37 -43.96
CA ARG A 142 10.05 9.95 -44.18
C ARG A 142 10.96 9.03 -43.36
N GLU A 143 12.03 9.58 -42.78
CA GLU A 143 13.04 8.86 -42.01
C GLU A 143 13.05 9.38 -40.57
N LEU A 144 13.18 8.45 -39.61
CA LEU A 144 13.23 8.76 -38.18
C LEU A 144 14.38 9.73 -37.83
N SER A 145 15.50 9.66 -38.56
CA SER A 145 16.66 10.57 -38.42
C SER A 145 16.29 12.06 -38.62
N LYS A 146 15.37 12.35 -39.55
CA LYS A 146 14.89 13.72 -39.78
C LYS A 146 13.90 14.17 -38.69
N LEU A 147 13.21 13.23 -38.05
CA LEU A 147 12.35 13.51 -36.90
C LEU A 147 13.20 13.82 -35.66
N GLU A 148 14.30 13.08 -35.44
CA GLU A 148 15.26 13.34 -34.34
C GLU A 148 15.80 14.77 -34.36
N GLN A 149 16.26 15.24 -35.52
CA GLN A 149 16.77 16.62 -35.67
C GLN A 149 15.71 17.67 -35.37
N GLN A 150 14.47 17.44 -35.81
CA GLN A 150 13.37 18.39 -35.58
C GLN A 150 12.91 18.40 -34.12
N VAL A 151 12.86 17.24 -33.46
CA VAL A 151 12.55 17.14 -32.03
C VAL A 151 13.63 17.82 -31.20
N VAL A 152 14.92 17.62 -31.51
CA VAL A 152 16.02 18.32 -30.85
C VAL A 152 15.91 19.83 -31.02
N ALA A 153 15.64 20.30 -32.24
CA ALA A 153 15.47 21.72 -32.51
C ALA A 153 14.26 22.32 -31.76
N ALA A 154 13.14 21.59 -31.71
CA ALA A 154 11.94 21.99 -30.99
C ALA A 154 12.14 21.98 -29.47
N ALA A 155 12.80 20.96 -28.91
CA ALA A 155 13.10 20.89 -27.48
C ALA A 155 14.03 22.03 -27.02
N LEU A 156 14.89 22.53 -27.93
CA LEU A 156 15.78 23.67 -27.72
C LEU A 156 15.21 25.00 -28.24
N ALA A 157 13.91 25.09 -28.56
CA ALA A 157 13.33 26.31 -29.12
C ALA A 157 13.40 27.48 -28.13
N ASP A 158 13.06 27.22 -26.87
CA ASP A 158 13.07 28.19 -25.77
C ASP A 158 14.36 28.11 -24.94
N TRP A 159 15.49 27.82 -25.61
CA TRP A 159 16.79 27.75 -24.95
C TRP A 159 17.17 29.08 -24.29
N PRO A 160 17.64 29.09 -23.02
CA PRO A 160 17.95 30.34 -22.32
C PRO A 160 19.13 31.07 -22.97
N ARG A 161 19.02 32.41 -23.06
CA ARG A 161 20.05 33.26 -23.71
C ARG A 161 21.16 33.73 -22.77
N ASP A 162 20.86 33.84 -21.47
CA ASP A 162 21.78 34.34 -20.46
C ASP A 162 21.98 33.31 -19.34
N PHE A 163 23.23 32.94 -19.11
CA PHE A 163 23.63 32.13 -17.97
C PHE A 163 24.66 32.89 -17.14
N THR A 164 24.29 33.32 -15.94
CA THR A 164 25.25 33.93 -15.01
C THR A 164 26.21 32.86 -14.51
N LEU A 165 27.50 33.04 -14.77
CA LEU A 165 28.58 32.30 -14.14
C LEU A 165 28.66 32.65 -12.65
N LEU A 166 29.00 31.67 -11.82
CA LEU A 166 29.45 31.98 -10.46
C LEU A 166 30.83 32.62 -10.53
N GLN A 167 31.09 33.61 -9.67
CA GLN A 167 32.41 34.23 -9.59
C GLN A 167 33.45 33.16 -9.20
N PRO A 168 34.61 33.09 -9.88
CA PRO A 168 35.70 32.20 -9.48
C PRO A 168 36.09 32.48 -8.02
N GLY A 169 36.12 31.45 -7.17
CA GLY A 169 36.46 31.56 -5.74
C GLY A 169 35.26 31.60 -4.78
N LYS A 170 34.03 31.80 -5.25
CA LYS A 170 32.80 31.52 -4.49
C LYS A 170 32.24 30.16 -4.89
N ALA A 171 33.00 29.09 -4.62
CA ALA A 171 32.44 27.75 -4.72
C ALA A 171 31.26 27.68 -3.73
N PRO A 172 30.05 27.36 -4.19
CA PRO A 172 28.90 27.16 -3.32
C PRO A 172 29.23 26.19 -2.19
N LEU A 173 28.77 26.47 -0.96
CA LEU A 173 28.71 25.43 0.07
C LEU A 173 28.01 24.21 -0.54
N PRO A 174 28.63 23.02 -0.53
CA PRO A 174 28.03 21.83 -1.11
C PRO A 174 26.69 21.58 -0.39
N PRO A 175 25.65 21.11 -1.10
CA PRO A 175 24.45 20.63 -0.42
C PRO A 175 24.84 19.51 0.56
N ALA A 176 24.07 19.28 1.62
CA ALA A 176 24.26 18.07 2.43
C ALA A 176 24.11 16.86 1.50
N ALA A 177 25.00 15.86 1.64
CA ALA A 177 24.97 14.66 0.81
C ALA A 177 23.72 13.83 1.09
N ARG A 178 23.24 13.86 2.33
CA ARG A 178 22.08 13.11 2.77
C ARG A 178 21.47 13.75 4.01
N VAL A 179 20.16 13.81 4.06
CA VAL A 179 19.43 14.13 5.29
C VAL A 179 18.50 12.97 5.60
N GLU A 180 18.54 12.50 6.84
CA GLU A 180 17.65 11.47 7.37
C GLU A 180 16.76 12.10 8.44
N LEU A 181 15.46 11.85 8.35
CA LEU A 181 14.47 12.23 9.35
C LEU A 181 13.88 10.95 9.92
N THR A 182 13.98 10.78 11.23
CA THR A 182 13.49 9.59 11.91
C THR A 182 12.76 9.97 13.20
N PRO A 183 11.47 9.65 13.35
CA PRO A 183 10.57 9.21 12.27
C PRO A 183 10.21 10.35 11.30
N ASP A 184 9.71 10.01 10.11
CA ASP A 184 9.17 10.95 9.11
C ASP A 184 7.64 11.11 9.19
N ILE A 185 6.98 10.21 9.93
CA ILE A 185 5.58 10.26 10.34
C ILE A 185 5.54 10.08 11.87
N ALA A 186 4.95 11.02 12.59
CA ALA A 186 5.06 11.08 14.04
C ALA A 186 3.77 11.55 14.70
N ARG A 187 3.60 11.21 15.98
CA ARG A 187 2.52 11.78 16.79
C ARG A 187 2.88 13.18 17.28
N PRO A 188 1.88 14.02 17.62
CA PRO A 188 2.13 15.30 18.27
C PRO A 188 3.05 15.15 19.50
N GLY A 189 4.13 15.94 19.53
CA GLY A 189 5.11 15.93 20.62
C GLY A 189 6.14 14.78 20.61
N GLU A 190 6.06 13.83 19.68
CA GLU A 190 7.06 12.76 19.55
C GLU A 190 8.43 13.31 19.17
N GLN A 191 9.51 12.72 19.70
CA GLN A 191 10.86 13.20 19.45
C GLN A 191 11.31 12.83 18.04
N ILE A 192 11.52 13.84 17.19
CA ILE A 192 12.09 13.68 15.85
C ILE A 192 13.60 13.86 15.94
N THR A 193 14.34 13.03 15.21
CA THR A 193 15.79 13.18 15.04
C THR A 193 16.11 13.40 13.57
N CYS A 194 16.91 14.42 13.28
CA CYS A 194 17.44 14.68 11.96
C CYS A 194 18.95 14.50 11.96
N ARG A 195 19.43 13.65 11.03
CA ARG A 195 20.85 13.46 10.76
C ARG A 195 21.20 14.06 9.42
N ILE A 196 22.18 14.94 9.41
CA ILE A 196 22.61 15.68 8.22
C ILE A 196 24.04 15.26 7.95
N TYR A 197 24.23 14.52 6.87
CA TYR A 197 25.52 14.05 6.42
C TYR A 197 26.13 15.11 5.49
N PRO A 198 27.26 15.72 5.86
CA PRO A 198 28.00 16.57 4.95
C PRO A 198 28.44 15.77 3.72
N LEU A 199 28.75 16.48 2.64
CA LEU A 199 29.30 15.86 1.44
C LEU A 199 30.74 15.42 1.75
N ASP A 200 31.00 14.12 1.83
CA ASP A 200 32.37 13.60 1.96
C ASP A 200 33.25 14.23 0.87
N PRO A 201 34.45 14.74 1.21
CA PRO A 201 35.45 15.10 0.22
C PRO A 201 36.01 13.81 -0.39
N VAL A 202 35.25 13.18 -1.29
CA VAL A 202 35.80 12.16 -2.17
C VAL A 202 36.73 12.88 -3.15
N ASP A 203 38.00 12.48 -3.09
CA ASP A 203 39.13 12.92 -3.91
C ASP A 203 39.65 14.34 -3.63
N GLN A 204 40.35 14.47 -2.50
CA GLN A 204 41.41 15.47 -2.35
C GLN A 204 42.50 15.19 -3.39
N VAL A 205 42.37 15.76 -4.59
CA VAL A 205 43.53 16.16 -5.37
C VAL A 205 43.97 17.51 -4.79
N ASP A 206 45.18 17.49 -4.25
CA ASP A 206 45.91 18.60 -3.65
C ASP A 206 45.51 19.98 -4.23
N GLN A 207 45.10 20.89 -3.33
CA GLN A 207 44.74 22.31 -3.53
C GLN A 207 43.23 22.63 -3.42
N VAL A 208 42.68 22.46 -2.22
CA VAL A 208 41.58 23.32 -1.74
C VAL A 208 42.04 23.96 -0.42
N ASP A 209 41.78 25.25 -0.29
CA ASP A 209 42.10 26.11 0.85
C ASP A 209 41.65 25.44 2.19
N PRO A 210 42.55 25.18 3.16
CA PRO A 210 42.28 24.37 4.36
C PRO A 210 41.32 25.02 5.41
N GLY A 211 40.59 26.06 5.03
CA GLY A 211 39.90 26.98 5.94
C GLY A 211 38.40 26.75 6.18
N ILE A 212 37.81 25.63 5.77
CA ILE A 212 36.44 25.28 6.19
C ILE A 212 36.50 23.88 6.80
N ARG A 213 36.84 23.80 8.08
CA ARG A 213 36.65 22.55 8.83
C ARG A 213 35.14 22.34 9.00
N GLU A 214 34.65 21.11 8.86
CA GLU A 214 33.23 20.78 9.06
C GLU A 214 32.74 21.25 10.46
N ALA A 215 33.61 21.22 11.48
CA ALA A 215 33.31 21.77 12.80
C ALA A 215 33.02 23.29 12.85
N GLU A 216 33.30 24.04 11.77
CA GLU A 216 33.08 25.49 11.67
C GLU A 216 31.80 25.84 10.88
N GLN A 217 30.94 24.87 10.56
CA GLN A 217 29.64 25.15 9.94
C GLN A 217 28.54 25.30 10.98
N GLU A 218 27.75 26.36 10.86
CA GLU A 218 26.47 26.47 11.56
C GLU A 218 25.39 25.73 10.79
N VAL A 219 24.96 24.61 11.35
CA VAL A 219 23.87 23.79 10.81
C VAL A 219 22.65 23.94 11.70
N ALA A 220 21.51 24.28 11.10
CA ALA A 220 20.24 24.36 11.80
C ALA A 220 19.11 23.74 10.98
N VAL A 221 18.19 23.07 11.66
CA VAL A 221 16.92 22.62 11.07
C VAL A 221 15.86 23.70 11.33
N LEU A 222 15.04 23.98 10.32
CA LEU A 222 13.95 24.94 10.37
C LEU A 222 12.64 24.25 9.99
N ILE A 223 11.64 24.45 10.85
CA ILE A 223 10.25 24.07 10.59
C ILE A 223 9.40 25.28 10.91
N ASP A 224 8.63 25.73 9.92
CA ASP A 224 7.89 27.00 9.99
C ASP A 224 8.76 28.16 10.49
N ASN A 225 8.47 28.68 11.68
CA ASN A 225 9.17 29.79 12.33
C ASN A 225 10.13 29.33 13.46
N GLN A 226 10.26 28.03 13.69
CA GLN A 226 11.14 27.46 14.70
C GLN A 226 12.45 26.98 14.06
N GLN A 227 13.54 27.08 14.82
CA GLN A 227 14.85 26.59 14.40
C GLN A 227 15.55 25.86 15.55
N TRP A 228 16.26 24.79 15.21
CA TRP A 228 17.07 24.02 16.13
C TRP A 228 18.48 23.88 15.58
N ARG A 229 19.48 24.19 16.41
CA ARG A 229 20.89 24.07 16.04
C ARG A 229 21.31 22.61 16.12
N ALA A 230 21.95 22.12 15.06
CA ALA A 230 22.51 20.77 15.02
C ALA A 230 23.92 20.72 15.59
N VAL A 231 24.24 19.59 16.20
CA VAL A 231 25.52 19.31 16.87
C VAL A 231 26.30 18.34 16.00
N TYR A 232 27.56 18.68 15.70
CA TYR A 232 28.43 17.82 14.92
C TYR A 232 28.93 16.63 15.76
N GLN A 233 28.66 15.42 15.28
CA GLN A 233 29.08 14.16 15.89
C GLN A 233 30.42 13.72 15.26
N ALA A 234 31.54 14.12 15.87
CA ALA A 234 32.87 13.90 15.33
C ALA A 234 33.21 12.42 15.05
N ASP A 235 32.71 11.51 15.89
CA ASP A 235 32.98 10.06 15.75
C ASP A 235 32.27 9.44 14.54
N SER A 236 31.21 10.07 14.04
CA SER A 236 30.36 9.52 12.97
C SER A 236 30.23 10.42 11.74
N GLY A 237 30.81 11.62 11.77
CA GLY A 237 30.90 12.52 10.62
C GLY A 237 29.56 13.12 10.17
N TYR A 238 28.58 13.30 11.07
CA TYR A 238 27.28 13.91 10.73
C TYR A 238 26.84 14.94 11.77
N TYR A 239 25.92 15.84 11.40
CA TYR A 239 25.24 16.71 12.36
C TYR A 239 23.94 16.06 12.81
N GLU A 240 23.67 16.09 14.11
CA GLU A 240 22.44 15.60 14.69
C GLU A 240 21.67 16.73 15.38
N VAL A 241 20.36 16.71 15.22
CA VAL A 241 19.46 17.57 15.98
C VAL A 241 18.16 16.84 16.25
N SER A 242 17.63 17.02 17.45
CA SER A 242 16.35 16.43 17.83
C SER A 242 15.41 17.49 18.40
N TRP A 243 14.13 17.39 18.06
CA TRP A 243 13.08 18.29 18.53
C TRP A 243 11.73 17.56 18.64
N PRO A 244 10.79 18.02 19.48
CA PRO A 244 9.45 17.44 19.54
C PRO A 244 8.63 17.82 18.31
N ALA A 245 7.86 16.88 17.77
CA ALA A 245 6.93 17.11 16.68
C ALA A 245 5.92 18.22 17.03
N PRO A 246 5.53 19.07 16.08
CA PRO A 246 4.49 20.09 16.28
C PRO A 246 3.21 19.53 16.92
N ALA A 247 2.50 20.38 17.67
CA ALA A 247 1.28 19.95 18.39
C ALA A 247 0.05 19.77 17.48
N ALA A 248 0.06 20.38 16.30
CA ALA A 248 -1.05 20.30 15.35
C ALA A 248 -0.75 19.27 14.26
N ASP A 249 -1.76 18.48 13.90
CA ASP A 249 -1.67 17.52 12.80
C ASP A 249 -1.45 18.27 11.48
N GLY A 250 -0.64 17.69 10.59
CA GLY A 250 -0.39 18.25 9.26
C GLY A 250 0.99 17.92 8.68
N HIS A 251 1.24 18.48 7.49
CA HIS A 251 2.50 18.32 6.78
C HIS A 251 3.43 19.52 7.02
N TYR A 252 4.62 19.24 7.55
CA TYR A 252 5.61 20.24 7.89
C TYR A 252 6.82 20.14 6.97
N SER A 253 7.18 21.23 6.31
CA SER A 253 8.37 21.26 5.46
C SER A 253 9.62 21.43 6.30
N VAL A 254 10.41 20.38 6.41
CA VAL A 254 11.71 20.43 7.10
C VAL A 254 12.75 21.03 6.17
N ARG A 255 13.35 22.14 6.58
CA ARG A 255 14.45 22.81 5.87
C ARG A 255 15.72 22.76 6.70
N VAL A 256 16.87 22.73 6.06
CA VAL A 256 18.17 22.83 6.71
C VAL A 256 18.85 24.09 6.24
N ARG A 257 19.38 24.86 7.19
CA ARG A 257 20.23 26.03 6.99
C ARG A 257 21.67 25.64 7.25
N LEU A 258 22.54 25.85 6.26
CA LEU A 258 23.99 25.76 6.39
C LEU A 258 24.58 27.16 6.29
N GLY A 259 25.43 27.54 7.25
CA GLY A 259 26.23 28.76 7.19
C GLY A 259 27.67 28.48 7.59
N LEU A 260 28.59 29.33 7.16
CA LEU A 260 29.93 29.39 7.75
C LEU A 260 29.83 30.09 9.11
N ALA A 261 30.46 29.55 10.15
CA ALA A 261 30.60 30.20 11.45
C ALA A 261 31.56 31.39 11.31
N THR A 262 31.08 32.50 10.75
CA THR A 262 31.81 33.76 10.68
C THR A 262 31.08 34.82 11.50
N PRO A 263 31.80 35.65 12.28
CA PRO A 263 31.19 36.67 13.14
C PRO A 263 30.63 37.89 12.37
N ALA A 264 30.59 37.86 11.03
CA ALA A 264 30.11 38.96 10.22
C ALA A 264 28.59 38.84 9.96
N ALA A 265 27.86 39.95 10.08
CA ALA A 265 26.42 40.06 9.84
C ALA A 265 25.96 39.75 8.39
N SER A 266 26.89 39.33 7.52
CA SER A 266 26.71 38.99 6.12
C SER A 266 27.13 37.55 5.81
N ALA A 267 27.04 36.64 6.79
CA ALA A 267 27.23 35.21 6.55
C ALA A 267 26.19 34.71 5.54
N GLU A 268 26.64 34.25 4.37
CA GLU A 268 25.77 33.63 3.39
C GLU A 268 25.25 32.30 3.96
N HIS A 269 23.93 32.22 4.16
CA HIS A 269 23.26 30.99 4.58
C HIS A 269 22.57 30.32 3.41
N ARG A 270 22.70 29.00 3.29
CA ARG A 270 21.97 28.19 2.32
C ARG A 270 20.83 27.46 3.00
N LEU A 271 19.63 27.60 2.45
CA LEU A 271 18.46 26.83 2.83
C LEU A 271 18.21 25.76 1.78
N PHE A 272 18.06 24.51 2.20
CA PHE A 272 17.56 23.45 1.35
C PHE A 272 16.48 22.65 2.06
N ARG A 273 15.58 22.03 1.28
CA ARG A 273 14.51 21.19 1.81
C ARG A 273 15.07 19.82 2.14
N ALA A 274 14.99 19.42 3.40
CA ALA A 274 15.42 18.11 3.88
C ALA A 274 14.34 17.03 3.69
N GLY A 275 13.07 17.41 3.80
CA GLY A 275 11.96 16.47 3.66
C GLY A 275 10.62 17.07 4.08
N THR A 276 9.65 16.20 4.29
CA THR A 276 8.35 16.54 4.87
C THR A 276 8.15 15.65 6.09
N LEU A 277 7.84 16.26 7.23
CA LEU A 277 7.39 15.56 8.44
C LEU A 277 5.86 15.55 8.41
N LEU A 278 5.25 14.37 8.54
CA LEU A 278 3.81 14.25 8.78
C LEU A 278 3.58 14.12 10.29
N VAL A 279 2.80 15.03 10.86
CA VAL A 279 2.29 14.89 12.22
C VAL A 279 0.86 14.41 12.16
N ASP A 280 0.57 13.30 12.82
CA ASP A 280 -0.75 12.72 12.90
C ASP A 280 -1.02 12.18 14.31
N GLY A 281 -1.98 12.80 15.02
CA GLY A 281 -2.44 12.38 16.33
C GLY A 281 -3.74 11.59 16.31
N SER A 282 -4.30 11.32 15.13
CA SER A 282 -5.62 10.71 14.99
C SER A 282 -5.50 9.23 14.65
N GLY A 283 -6.09 8.36 15.47
CA GLY A 283 -6.12 6.92 15.22
C GLY A 283 -7.11 6.52 14.11
N PRO A 284 -6.86 5.39 13.42
CA PRO A 284 -7.76 4.89 12.40
C PRO A 284 -9.17 4.59 12.94
N ARG A 285 -10.19 5.02 12.20
CA ARG A 285 -11.60 4.73 12.53
C ARG A 285 -12.09 3.53 11.73
N LEU A 286 -12.47 2.48 12.46
CA LEU A 286 -12.80 1.18 11.90
C LEU A 286 -14.26 0.81 12.09
N HIS A 287 -14.79 0.07 11.13
CA HIS A 287 -16.06 -0.64 11.22
C HIS A 287 -15.87 -2.10 10.83
N LEU A 288 -16.39 -3.01 11.67
CA LEU A 288 -16.44 -4.44 11.37
C LEU A 288 -17.85 -4.83 10.93
N THR A 289 -17.95 -5.44 9.76
CA THR A 289 -19.17 -6.08 9.29
C THR A 289 -18.98 -7.59 9.27
N LEU A 290 -19.78 -8.29 10.07
CA LEU A 290 -19.87 -9.74 10.01
C LEU A 290 -20.92 -10.12 8.97
N ARG A 291 -20.59 -11.09 8.11
CA ARG A 291 -21.51 -11.63 7.12
C ARG A 291 -21.79 -13.09 7.44
N GLY A 292 -23.06 -13.43 7.56
CA GLY A 292 -23.51 -14.77 7.87
C GLY A 292 -25.02 -14.83 8.02
N GLN A 293 -25.50 -15.96 8.53
CA GLN A 293 -26.89 -16.12 8.91
C GLN A 293 -27.19 -15.32 10.18
N GLU A 294 -28.39 -14.80 10.32
CA GLU A 294 -28.80 -14.03 11.48
C GLU A 294 -29.88 -14.77 12.29
N LEU A 295 -29.76 -14.70 13.61
CA LEU A 295 -30.74 -15.16 14.57
C LEU A 295 -30.96 -14.04 15.60
N ASN A 296 -32.18 -13.52 15.69
CA ASN A 296 -32.55 -12.43 16.61
C ASN A 296 -31.60 -11.21 16.53
N GLY A 297 -31.18 -10.83 15.32
CA GLY A 297 -30.27 -9.71 15.07
C GLY A 297 -28.80 -9.96 15.38
N SER A 298 -28.43 -11.18 15.78
CA SER A 298 -27.04 -11.61 15.95
C SER A 298 -26.61 -12.50 14.80
N VAL A 299 -25.40 -12.28 14.26
CA VAL A 299 -24.81 -13.19 13.27
C VAL A 299 -24.46 -14.52 13.95
N VAL A 300 -24.83 -15.64 13.35
CA VAL A 300 -24.52 -17.00 13.83
C VAL A 300 -23.46 -17.63 12.93
N LEU A 301 -22.46 -18.23 13.56
CA LEU A 301 -21.50 -19.09 12.89
C LEU A 301 -22.16 -20.42 12.53
N ARG A 302 -22.22 -20.72 11.24
CA ARG A 302 -22.53 -22.05 10.70
C ARG A 302 -21.23 -22.80 10.35
N ASP A 303 -20.75 -22.63 9.11
CA ASP A 303 -19.50 -23.26 8.65
C ASP A 303 -18.30 -22.30 8.75
N ARG A 304 -18.53 -21.02 8.43
CA ARG A 304 -17.51 -19.98 8.42
C ARG A 304 -18.11 -18.61 8.71
N LEU A 305 -17.40 -17.84 9.52
CA LEU A 305 -17.66 -16.42 9.75
C LEU A 305 -16.80 -15.63 8.78
N ARG A 306 -17.44 -14.77 7.97
CA ARG A 306 -16.74 -13.81 7.11
C ARG A 306 -16.76 -12.45 7.77
N ILE A 307 -15.57 -11.93 8.06
CA ILE A 307 -15.36 -10.64 8.71
C ILE A 307 -14.83 -9.68 7.66
N VAL A 308 -15.51 -8.56 7.46
CA VAL A 308 -15.07 -7.49 6.57
C VAL A 308 -14.80 -6.28 7.43
N ALA A 309 -13.58 -5.78 7.35
CA ALA A 309 -13.17 -4.56 8.02
C ALA A 309 -13.10 -3.42 7.00
N ALA A 310 -13.59 -2.26 7.40
CA ALA A 310 -13.55 -1.04 6.60
C ALA A 310 -13.05 0.12 7.47
N MET A 311 -12.22 0.98 6.87
CA MET A 311 -11.81 2.25 7.47
C MET A 311 -12.73 3.36 6.96
N GLU A 312 -13.15 4.28 7.83
CA GLU A 312 -13.90 5.48 7.40
C GLU A 312 -13.10 6.34 6.43
N GLN A 313 -11.79 6.45 6.69
CA GLN A 313 -10.83 7.12 5.84
C GLN A 313 -9.68 6.15 5.57
N PRO A 314 -9.45 5.74 4.31
CA PRO A 314 -8.36 4.84 4.00
C PRO A 314 -6.99 5.48 4.28
N GLU A 315 -6.17 4.80 5.07
CA GLU A 315 -4.84 5.24 5.45
C GLU A 315 -3.87 4.05 5.52
N PRO A 316 -2.55 4.28 5.36
CA PRO A 316 -1.56 3.21 5.47
C PRO A 316 -1.34 2.79 6.92
N LEU A 317 -1.41 1.49 7.18
CA LEU A 317 -1.15 0.93 8.51
C LEU A 317 0.32 0.51 8.64
N SER A 318 0.80 0.39 9.88
CA SER A 318 2.06 -0.27 10.23
C SER A 318 1.83 -1.73 10.62
N ALA A 319 0.75 -2.00 11.37
CA ALA A 319 0.40 -3.33 11.84
C ALA A 319 -1.11 -3.49 12.08
N TRP A 320 -1.56 -4.73 12.16
CA TRP A 320 -2.91 -5.09 12.58
C TRP A 320 -2.92 -6.42 13.33
N GLU A 321 -3.92 -6.60 14.18
CA GLU A 321 -4.17 -7.81 14.96
C GLU A 321 -5.68 -8.06 15.02
N ILE A 322 -6.12 -9.26 14.66
CA ILE A 322 -7.50 -9.70 14.79
C ILE A 322 -7.63 -10.86 15.77
N GLU A 323 -8.56 -10.73 16.71
CA GLU A 323 -8.81 -11.69 17.77
C GLU A 323 -10.27 -12.16 17.73
N VAL A 324 -10.49 -13.43 18.05
CA VAL A 324 -11.80 -13.96 18.42
C VAL A 324 -11.81 -14.24 19.91
N LEU A 325 -12.77 -13.63 20.61
CA LEU A 325 -12.86 -13.60 22.06
C LEU A 325 -14.15 -14.30 22.51
N ASP A 326 -14.08 -15.06 23.60
CA ASP A 326 -15.27 -15.58 24.27
C ASP A 326 -15.97 -14.52 25.14
N ASP A 327 -17.04 -14.91 25.82
CA ASP A 327 -17.82 -14.08 26.73
C ASP A 327 -17.00 -13.49 27.89
N GLN A 328 -15.97 -14.22 28.34
CA GLN A 328 -14.99 -13.85 29.36
C GLN A 328 -13.80 -13.03 28.82
N ARG A 329 -13.83 -12.64 27.54
CA ARG A 329 -12.74 -11.94 26.83
C ARG A 329 -11.43 -12.72 26.74
N ARG A 330 -11.47 -14.04 26.82
CA ARG A 330 -10.30 -14.88 26.57
C ARG A 330 -10.12 -15.06 25.06
N VAL A 331 -8.88 -15.00 24.61
CA VAL A 331 -8.51 -15.16 23.21
C VAL A 331 -8.64 -16.62 22.80
N MET A 332 -9.58 -16.90 21.90
CA MET A 332 -9.80 -18.23 21.32
C MET A 332 -8.93 -18.44 20.08
N ARG A 333 -8.74 -17.36 19.31
CA ARG A 333 -7.97 -17.32 18.07
C ARG A 333 -7.41 -15.92 17.89
N ALA A 334 -6.16 -15.81 17.44
CA ALA A 334 -5.57 -14.55 17.04
C ALA A 334 -4.79 -14.72 15.72
N GLU A 335 -4.69 -13.64 14.97
CA GLU A 335 -3.87 -13.50 13.77
C GLU A 335 -3.41 -12.05 13.66
N ASP A 336 -2.17 -11.84 13.24
CA ASP A 336 -1.57 -10.52 13.08
C ASP A 336 -0.90 -10.37 11.72
N GLY A 337 -0.64 -9.12 11.35
CA GLY A 337 0.06 -8.79 10.12
C GLY A 337 0.55 -7.36 10.08
N ARG A 338 1.23 -7.01 8.98
CA ARG A 338 1.82 -5.69 8.74
C ARG A 338 1.23 -5.04 7.50
N ASP A 339 1.36 -3.72 7.45
CA ASP A 339 0.99 -2.86 6.31
C ASP A 339 -0.49 -2.96 5.92
N ASN A 340 -0.85 -3.84 4.99
CA ASN A 340 -2.19 -3.85 4.42
C ASN A 340 -3.13 -4.77 5.19
N LEU A 341 -4.34 -4.26 5.48
CA LEU A 341 -5.42 -5.06 6.01
C LEU A 341 -5.94 -6.01 4.92
N PRO A 342 -6.14 -7.32 5.21
CA PRO A 342 -6.77 -8.24 4.28
C PRO A 342 -8.17 -7.77 3.86
N SER A 343 -8.56 -8.07 2.62
CA SER A 343 -9.91 -7.76 2.09
C SER A 343 -11.06 -8.45 2.85
N GLY A 344 -10.72 -9.42 3.70
CA GLY A 344 -11.62 -9.99 4.68
C GLY A 344 -10.98 -11.18 5.39
N PHE A 345 -11.41 -11.40 6.61
CA PHE A 345 -10.98 -12.53 7.43
C PHE A 345 -12.01 -13.65 7.38
N ARG A 346 -11.55 -14.89 7.53
CA ARG A 346 -12.41 -16.07 7.54
C ARG A 346 -12.05 -16.92 8.74
N TRP A 347 -13.05 -17.25 9.54
CA TRP A 347 -12.87 -18.11 10.70
C TRP A 347 -13.88 -19.25 10.71
N GLN A 348 -13.43 -20.47 10.99
CA GLN A 348 -14.25 -21.70 10.94
C GLN A 348 -14.74 -22.14 12.34
N GLY A 349 -14.64 -21.26 13.34
CA GLY A 349 -15.03 -21.61 14.71
C GLY A 349 -14.08 -22.56 15.40
N ARG A 350 -12.77 -22.46 15.11
CA ARG A 350 -11.73 -23.27 15.73
C ARG A 350 -10.79 -22.40 16.54
N ARG A 351 -10.41 -22.92 17.70
CA ARG A 351 -9.39 -22.36 18.59
C ARG A 351 -8.02 -22.37 17.91
N GLN A 352 -7.02 -21.76 18.55
CA GLN A 352 -5.63 -21.80 18.09
C GLN A 352 -5.09 -23.23 17.97
N ASP A 353 -5.49 -24.13 18.88
CA ASP A 353 -5.11 -25.55 18.91
C ASP A 353 -5.86 -26.42 17.88
N GLY A 354 -6.71 -25.81 17.05
CA GLY A 354 -7.51 -26.49 16.02
C GLY A 354 -8.82 -27.11 16.53
N ARG A 355 -9.09 -27.15 17.84
CA ARG A 355 -10.35 -27.69 18.37
C ARG A 355 -11.52 -26.74 18.11
N PRO A 356 -12.75 -27.24 17.90
CA PRO A 356 -13.92 -26.37 17.77
C PRO A 356 -14.14 -25.56 19.05
N VAL A 357 -14.64 -24.34 18.90
CA VAL A 357 -15.14 -23.57 20.05
C VAL A 357 -16.51 -24.09 20.48
N PRO A 358 -16.82 -24.12 21.79
CA PRO A 358 -18.15 -24.43 22.32
C PRO A 358 -19.21 -23.44 21.84
N ASP A 359 -20.47 -23.84 21.95
CA ASP A 359 -21.61 -22.96 21.75
C ASP A 359 -21.60 -21.83 22.78
N GLY A 360 -22.00 -20.62 22.35
CA GLY A 360 -21.99 -19.44 23.20
C GLY A 360 -21.84 -18.12 22.45
N HIS A 361 -21.65 -17.05 23.23
CA HIS A 361 -21.46 -15.69 22.72
C HIS A 361 -19.99 -15.38 22.51
N TYR A 362 -19.67 -14.80 21.37
CA TYR A 362 -18.31 -14.43 21.01
C TYR A 362 -18.26 -13.02 20.43
N ARG A 363 -17.04 -12.45 20.36
CA ARG A 363 -16.76 -11.18 19.71
C ARG A 363 -15.52 -11.31 18.85
N VAL A 364 -15.53 -10.66 17.69
CA VAL A 364 -14.31 -10.39 16.94
C VAL A 364 -13.83 -9.01 17.34
N ARG A 365 -12.54 -8.87 17.65
CA ARG A 365 -11.86 -7.59 17.85
C ARG A 365 -10.81 -7.43 16.76
N LEU A 366 -10.80 -6.30 16.09
CA LEU A 366 -9.70 -5.89 15.22
C LEU A 366 -9.04 -4.66 15.82
N THR A 367 -7.72 -4.73 15.99
CA THR A 367 -6.87 -3.61 16.36
C THR A 367 -5.92 -3.31 15.20
N VAL A 368 -5.75 -2.04 14.87
CA VAL A 368 -4.82 -1.59 13.84
C VAL A 368 -3.96 -0.46 14.39
N TRP A 369 -2.77 -0.32 13.85
CA TRP A 369 -1.85 0.78 14.13
C TRP A 369 -1.49 1.47 12.83
N ASP A 370 -1.64 2.79 12.75
CA ASP A 370 -1.18 3.57 11.60
C ASP A 370 0.37 3.67 11.58
N ARG A 371 0.92 4.46 10.65
CA ARG A 371 2.38 4.70 10.57
C ARG A 371 2.93 5.68 11.61
N ALA A 372 2.10 6.55 12.18
CA ALA A 372 2.43 7.34 13.37
C ALA A 372 2.31 6.49 14.67
N GLY A 373 1.87 5.25 14.53
CA GLY A 373 1.58 4.31 15.60
C GLY A 373 0.24 4.53 16.29
N ASN A 374 -0.62 5.48 15.89
CA ASN A 374 -1.92 5.66 16.53
C ASN A 374 -2.76 4.39 16.36
N GLN A 375 -3.57 4.07 17.38
CA GLN A 375 -4.32 2.83 17.45
C GLN A 375 -5.79 3.06 17.12
N GLY A 376 -6.34 2.19 16.28
CA GLY A 376 -7.77 2.05 16.03
C GLY A 376 -8.26 0.67 16.47
N THR A 377 -9.46 0.58 17.04
CA THR A 377 -10.07 -0.72 17.41
C THR A 377 -11.54 -0.74 17.03
N ALA A 378 -12.01 -1.90 16.54
CA ALA A 378 -13.42 -2.19 16.33
C ALA A 378 -13.77 -3.60 16.82
N GLU A 379 -14.99 -3.76 17.32
CA GLU A 379 -15.51 -5.05 17.78
C GLU A 379 -16.87 -5.35 17.16
N ALA A 380 -17.16 -6.63 16.92
CA ALA A 380 -18.48 -7.09 16.48
C ALA A 380 -18.87 -8.42 17.16
N PRO A 381 -20.08 -8.53 17.75
CA PRO A 381 -20.55 -9.74 18.40
C PRO A 381 -21.11 -10.76 17.40
N PHE A 382 -21.02 -12.04 17.75
CA PHE A 382 -21.67 -13.14 17.03
C PHE A 382 -21.95 -14.33 17.98
N LEU A 383 -22.70 -15.30 17.48
CA LEU A 383 -23.08 -16.51 18.20
C LEU A 383 -22.49 -17.75 17.56
N VAL A 384 -22.20 -18.76 18.38
CA VAL A 384 -21.93 -20.14 17.94
C VAL A 384 -23.03 -21.02 18.50
N LEU A 385 -23.76 -21.70 17.63
CA LEU A 385 -24.86 -22.62 17.96
C LEU A 385 -24.78 -23.85 17.05
N ARG A 386 -24.05 -24.89 17.47
CA ARG A 386 -23.83 -26.13 16.70
C ARG A 386 -24.79 -27.24 17.13
N GLN A 387 -25.37 -27.16 18.32
CA GLN A 387 -26.32 -28.15 18.78
C GLN A 387 -27.76 -27.79 18.36
N PRO A 388 -28.51 -28.75 17.79
CA PRO A 388 -29.94 -28.55 17.53
C PRO A 388 -30.73 -28.45 18.83
N PRO A 389 -31.91 -27.78 18.83
CA PRO A 389 -32.78 -27.78 20.01
C PRO A 389 -33.26 -29.21 20.32
N PRO A 390 -33.38 -29.59 21.60
CA PRO A 390 -33.90 -30.90 21.97
C PRO A 390 -35.37 -31.03 21.54
N LEU A 391 -35.73 -32.16 20.93
CA LEU A 391 -37.13 -32.48 20.61
C LEU A 391 -37.81 -33.16 21.79
N GLN A 392 -39.08 -32.83 21.99
CA GLN A 392 -39.93 -33.44 22.99
C GLN A 392 -41.19 -33.96 22.33
N THR A 393 -41.59 -35.18 22.70
CA THR A 393 -42.86 -35.76 22.25
C THR A 393 -43.68 -36.24 23.42
N SER A 394 -44.98 -35.96 23.39
CA SER A 394 -45.93 -36.45 24.39
C SER A 394 -47.26 -36.81 23.75
N LEU A 395 -47.91 -37.84 24.29
CA LEU A 395 -49.25 -38.25 23.88
C LEU A 395 -50.28 -37.58 24.79
N VAL A 396 -51.28 -36.95 24.18
CA VAL A 396 -52.36 -36.25 24.88
C VAL A 396 -53.68 -36.86 24.44
N HIS A 397 -54.44 -37.40 25.40
CA HIS A 397 -55.81 -37.83 25.16
C HIS A 397 -56.75 -36.61 25.16
N ARG A 398 -57.51 -36.44 24.07
CA ARG A 398 -58.57 -35.44 23.94
C ARG A 398 -59.91 -36.15 23.76
N ALA A 399 -61.01 -35.40 23.88
CA ALA A 399 -62.37 -35.96 23.72
C ALA A 399 -62.63 -36.57 22.33
N ASP A 400 -61.88 -36.15 21.32
CA ASP A 400 -62.00 -36.56 19.91
C ASP A 400 -60.93 -37.58 19.46
N GLY A 401 -60.03 -38.02 20.35
CA GLY A 401 -59.02 -39.03 20.04
C GLY A 401 -57.66 -38.78 20.71
N LEU A 402 -56.68 -39.61 20.32
CA LEU A 402 -55.30 -39.48 20.77
C LEU A 402 -54.54 -38.48 19.90
N ARG A 403 -53.77 -37.59 20.52
CA ARG A 403 -52.95 -36.61 19.81
C ARG A 403 -51.48 -36.71 20.20
N LEU A 404 -50.60 -36.56 19.22
CA LEU A 404 -49.16 -36.47 19.41
C LEU A 404 -48.75 -35.00 19.45
N HIS A 405 -48.27 -34.55 20.59
CA HIS A 405 -47.63 -33.25 20.72
C HIS A 405 -46.15 -33.39 20.38
N LEU A 406 -45.66 -32.59 19.45
CA LEU A 406 -44.26 -32.49 19.07
C LEU A 406 -43.80 -31.05 19.34
N ALA A 407 -42.79 -30.90 20.19
CA ALA A 407 -42.21 -29.62 20.55
C ALA A 407 -40.69 -29.65 20.43
N ALA A 408 -40.06 -28.47 20.38
CA ALA A 408 -38.62 -28.29 20.43
C ALA A 408 -38.29 -27.24 21.49
N GLY A 409 -37.04 -27.25 21.98
CA GLY A 409 -36.52 -26.18 22.83
C GLY A 409 -36.57 -24.79 22.17
N ASP A 410 -36.37 -23.75 22.98
CA ASP A 410 -36.67 -22.36 22.60
C ASP A 410 -35.81 -21.78 21.48
N ALA A 411 -34.57 -22.27 21.28
CA ALA A 411 -33.68 -21.79 20.23
C ALA A 411 -32.60 -22.83 19.87
N PRO A 412 -32.11 -22.83 18.62
CA PRO A 412 -32.67 -22.14 17.44
C PRO A 412 -34.01 -22.76 16.99
N PRO A 413 -34.96 -21.99 16.42
CA PRO A 413 -36.29 -22.52 16.09
C PRO A 413 -36.22 -23.54 14.95
N VAL A 414 -37.05 -24.58 15.02
CA VAL A 414 -37.14 -25.62 13.98
C VAL A 414 -37.93 -25.09 12.80
N THR A 415 -37.28 -24.98 11.63
CA THR A 415 -37.87 -24.43 10.40
C THR A 415 -38.32 -25.49 9.41
N THR A 416 -37.90 -26.74 9.59
CA THR A 416 -38.37 -27.88 8.80
C THR A 416 -38.38 -29.12 9.67
N TRP A 417 -39.47 -29.88 9.64
CA TRP A 417 -39.56 -31.18 10.29
C TRP A 417 -40.40 -32.14 9.47
N GLN A 418 -40.09 -33.42 9.59
CA GLN A 418 -40.80 -34.55 9.02
C GLN A 418 -40.91 -35.61 10.10
N LEU A 419 -42.09 -36.19 10.22
CA LEU A 419 -42.44 -37.21 11.18
C LEU A 419 -42.99 -38.41 10.44
N GLU A 420 -42.50 -39.59 10.78
CA GLU A 420 -43.00 -40.87 10.30
C GLU A 420 -43.29 -41.78 11.49
N LEU A 421 -44.46 -42.41 11.47
CA LEU A 421 -44.81 -43.51 12.36
C LEU A 421 -44.80 -44.80 11.54
N ARG A 422 -44.07 -45.81 12.02
CA ARG A 422 -43.91 -47.09 11.34
C ARG A 422 -44.35 -48.25 12.23
N ASN A 423 -45.00 -49.25 11.64
CA ASN A 423 -45.32 -50.50 12.34
C ASN A 423 -44.11 -51.45 12.40
N GLU A 424 -44.25 -52.63 13.03
CA GLU A 424 -43.21 -53.67 13.09
C GLU A 424 -42.64 -54.08 11.72
N GLN A 425 -43.45 -54.03 10.68
CA GLN A 425 -43.08 -54.38 9.30
C GLN A 425 -42.38 -53.23 8.57
N GLN A 426 -42.00 -52.15 9.28
CA GLN A 426 -41.36 -50.94 8.73
C GLN A 426 -42.25 -50.15 7.74
N GLN A 427 -43.56 -50.42 7.70
CA GLN A 427 -44.50 -49.70 6.85
C GLN A 427 -44.94 -48.41 7.54
N ILE A 428 -44.94 -47.31 6.80
CA ILE A 428 -45.40 -46.00 7.30
C ILE A 428 -46.92 -46.05 7.48
N VAL A 429 -47.38 -45.99 8.74
CA VAL A 429 -48.81 -45.95 9.11
C VAL A 429 -49.32 -44.51 9.27
N PHE A 430 -48.42 -43.54 9.45
CA PHE A 430 -48.72 -42.12 9.49
C PHE A 430 -47.48 -41.30 9.15
N ALA A 431 -47.67 -40.18 8.46
CA ALA A 431 -46.63 -39.22 8.20
C ALA A 431 -47.18 -37.80 8.30
N ALA A 432 -46.35 -36.88 8.77
CA ALA A 432 -46.66 -35.45 8.81
C ALA A 432 -45.38 -34.66 8.64
N ASP A 433 -45.49 -33.43 8.15
CA ASP A 433 -44.38 -32.51 8.02
C ASP A 433 -44.85 -31.08 8.28
N GLY A 434 -43.88 -30.18 8.49
CA GLY A 434 -44.17 -28.78 8.71
C GLY A 434 -42.93 -27.92 8.84
N ASP A 435 -43.16 -26.63 9.03
CA ASP A 435 -42.13 -25.58 9.01
C ASP A 435 -41.96 -24.86 10.36
N ARG A 436 -42.71 -25.28 11.38
CA ARG A 436 -42.68 -24.71 12.72
C ARG A 436 -43.09 -25.72 13.78
N LEU A 437 -42.55 -25.56 14.98
CA LEU A 437 -42.91 -26.26 16.21
C LEU A 437 -43.25 -25.23 17.31
N PRO A 438 -44.05 -25.58 18.33
CA PRO A 438 -44.69 -26.87 18.56
C PRO A 438 -45.94 -27.12 17.70
N VAL A 439 -46.31 -28.40 17.55
CA VAL A 439 -47.54 -28.85 16.87
C VAL A 439 -48.25 -29.95 17.65
N GLU A 440 -49.56 -30.10 17.42
CA GLU A 440 -50.38 -31.17 17.97
C GLU A 440 -51.07 -31.91 16.80
N LEU A 441 -50.71 -33.17 16.60
CA LEU A 441 -51.14 -33.99 15.45
C LEU A 441 -52.17 -35.03 15.92
N ALA A 442 -53.32 -35.11 15.25
CA ALA A 442 -54.32 -36.15 15.54
C ALA A 442 -53.86 -37.50 14.99
N LEU A 443 -53.80 -38.53 15.84
CA LEU A 443 -53.40 -39.88 15.45
C LEU A 443 -54.63 -40.70 15.02
N PRO A 444 -54.66 -41.25 13.79
CA PRO A 444 -55.74 -42.12 13.35
C PRO A 444 -55.81 -43.42 14.18
N ALA A 445 -57.00 -44.00 14.31
CA ALA A 445 -57.19 -45.28 14.99
C ALA A 445 -56.32 -46.42 14.43
N ALA A 446 -55.98 -46.37 13.14
CA ALA A 446 -55.08 -47.32 12.49
C ALA A 446 -53.65 -47.32 13.07
N VAL A 447 -53.16 -46.16 13.55
CA VAL A 447 -51.86 -46.04 14.21
C VAL A 447 -51.91 -46.71 15.60
N VAL A 448 -53.00 -46.47 16.34
CA VAL A 448 -53.20 -47.05 17.68
C VAL A 448 -53.36 -48.57 17.61
N ALA A 449 -53.91 -49.10 16.51
CA ALA A 449 -54.04 -50.55 16.30
C ALA A 449 -52.74 -51.24 15.85
N ALA A 450 -51.69 -50.48 15.49
CA ALA A 450 -50.45 -50.98 14.90
C ALA A 450 -49.29 -51.09 15.92
N GLU A 451 -49.60 -51.30 17.20
CA GLU A 451 -48.61 -51.44 18.28
C GLU A 451 -47.70 -52.67 18.08
N PRO A 452 -46.37 -52.55 18.28
CA PRO A 452 -45.60 -51.35 18.60
C PRO A 452 -45.37 -50.41 17.40
N VAL A 453 -45.32 -49.10 17.68
CA VAL A 453 -45.13 -48.05 16.66
C VAL A 453 -43.80 -47.33 16.85
N LEU A 454 -42.91 -47.44 15.87
CA LEU A 454 -41.66 -46.69 15.80
C LEU A 454 -41.95 -45.25 15.35
N LEU A 455 -41.54 -44.27 16.15
CA LEU A 455 -41.56 -42.85 15.81
C LEU A 455 -40.18 -42.41 15.29
N LEU A 456 -40.16 -41.79 14.11
CA LEU A 456 -39.00 -41.14 13.53
C LEU A 456 -39.34 -39.67 13.26
N VAL A 457 -38.55 -38.75 13.82
CA VAL A 457 -38.62 -37.33 13.48
C VAL A 457 -37.28 -36.90 12.93
N ARG A 458 -37.29 -36.18 11.80
CA ARG A 458 -36.12 -35.57 11.18
C ARG A 458 -36.41 -34.12 10.87
N GLY A 459 -35.40 -33.26 10.93
CA GLY A 459 -35.61 -31.85 10.66
C GLY A 459 -34.34 -31.04 10.55
N ARG A 460 -34.54 -29.73 10.38
CA ARG A 460 -33.49 -28.72 10.48
C ARG A 460 -34.00 -27.49 11.22
N ASP A 461 -33.13 -26.92 12.02
CA ASP A 461 -33.36 -25.61 12.64
C ASP A 461 -33.03 -24.45 11.69
N GLN A 462 -33.36 -23.25 12.14
CA GLN A 462 -33.12 -22.02 11.40
C GLN A 462 -31.65 -21.84 11.03
N VAL A 463 -30.71 -22.28 11.86
CA VAL A 463 -29.26 -22.11 11.62
C VAL A 463 -28.65 -23.27 10.82
N GLY A 464 -29.46 -24.28 10.50
CA GLY A 464 -29.13 -25.41 9.63
C GLY A 464 -28.64 -26.66 10.35
N ASN A 465 -28.70 -26.73 11.69
CA ASN A 465 -28.36 -27.97 12.40
C ASN A 465 -29.40 -29.04 12.09
N GLN A 466 -28.96 -30.29 11.98
CA GLN A 466 -29.82 -31.42 11.68
C GLN A 466 -30.39 -31.99 12.97
N ILE A 467 -31.68 -32.31 12.94
CA ILE A 467 -32.42 -32.84 14.08
C ILE A 467 -32.85 -34.26 13.75
N ARG A 468 -32.67 -35.18 14.70
CA ARG A 468 -33.18 -36.55 14.62
C ARG A 468 -33.69 -36.98 15.99
N LEU A 469 -34.90 -37.54 16.02
CA LEU A 469 -35.46 -38.24 17.17
C LEU A 469 -35.97 -39.61 16.69
N GLU A 470 -35.65 -40.65 17.44
CA GLU A 470 -36.10 -42.01 17.17
C GLU A 470 -36.60 -42.63 18.47
N ARG A 471 -37.84 -43.14 18.47
CA ARG A 471 -38.43 -43.80 19.63
C ARG A 471 -39.03 -45.13 19.20
N ARG A 472 -38.48 -46.23 19.73
CA ARG A 472 -38.80 -47.61 19.30
C ARG A 472 -40.26 -47.98 19.46
N ASP A 473 -40.90 -47.47 20.51
CA ASP A 473 -42.32 -47.65 20.75
C ASP A 473 -42.92 -46.35 21.29
N LEU A 474 -43.80 -45.74 20.50
CA LEU A 474 -44.48 -44.48 20.80
C LEU A 474 -45.32 -44.57 22.08
N PHE A 475 -45.90 -45.75 22.37
CA PHE A 475 -46.88 -45.92 23.44
C PHE A 475 -46.28 -46.37 24.77
N ARG A 476 -45.04 -46.89 24.76
CA ARG A 476 -44.34 -47.30 25.98
C ARG A 476 -43.87 -46.07 26.76
N GLN A 477 -44.35 -45.88 27.99
CA GLN A 477 -43.80 -44.86 28.90
C GLN A 477 -42.36 -45.25 29.30
N GLU A 478 -41.41 -44.34 29.09
CA GLU A 478 -40.08 -44.44 29.69
C GLU A 478 -40.22 -44.18 31.19
N ASN A 479 -40.08 -45.24 31.99
CA ASN A 479 -39.65 -45.08 33.38
C ASN A 479 -38.20 -44.60 33.30
N GLY A 480 -37.92 -43.44 33.89
CA GLY A 480 -36.65 -42.74 33.75
C GLY A 480 -35.44 -43.62 34.06
N GLU A 481 -34.71 -43.98 33.01
CA GLU A 481 -33.27 -44.18 33.03
C GLU A 481 -32.75 -43.37 31.83
N GLU A 482 -32.00 -42.31 32.13
CA GLU A 482 -31.21 -41.58 31.14
C GLU A 482 -30.18 -42.57 30.56
N GLU A 483 -30.50 -43.22 29.43
CA GLU A 483 -29.47 -43.77 28.56
C GLU A 483 -28.75 -42.58 27.93
N SER A 484 -27.59 -42.28 28.50
CA SER A 484 -26.56 -41.44 27.92
C SER A 484 -26.43 -41.76 26.44
N SER A 485 -26.69 -40.77 25.59
CA SER A 485 -26.31 -40.85 24.19
C SER A 485 -24.79 -40.89 24.14
N ASP A 486 -24.23 -42.08 24.02
CA ASP A 486 -22.91 -42.26 23.45
C ASP A 486 -22.96 -41.64 22.05
N THR A 487 -22.25 -40.52 21.90
CA THR A 487 -21.81 -40.03 20.61
C THR A 487 -20.89 -41.10 20.03
N ASP A 488 -21.47 -42.03 19.26
CA ASP A 488 -20.71 -42.80 18.30
C ASP A 488 -20.13 -41.82 17.28
N GLU A 489 -18.83 -41.57 17.41
CA GLU A 489 -17.94 -41.24 16.29
C GLU A 489 -18.11 -42.33 15.23
N ALA A 490 -19.08 -42.15 14.33
CA ALA A 490 -19.11 -42.89 13.10
C ALA A 490 -18.05 -42.30 12.16
N ASP A 491 -16.92 -42.99 12.10
CA ASP A 491 -15.96 -42.97 11.00
C ASP A 491 -16.67 -42.72 9.66
N SER A 492 -16.48 -41.53 9.09
CA SER A 492 -16.69 -41.32 7.66
C SER A 492 -15.35 -41.44 6.96
N ASP A 493 -14.85 -42.66 6.87
CA ASP A 493 -13.75 -43.01 5.99
C ASP A 493 -14.33 -43.23 4.58
N TYR A 494 -14.37 -42.16 3.79
CA TYR A 494 -14.41 -42.27 2.33
C TYR A 494 -13.39 -41.29 1.75
N TRP A 495 -12.22 -41.85 1.48
CA TRP A 495 -11.32 -41.37 0.45
C TRP A 495 -12.08 -41.13 -0.85
N THR A 496 -11.89 -39.96 -1.45
CA THR A 496 -11.87 -39.84 -2.91
C THR A 496 -10.79 -38.84 -3.27
N VAL A 497 -9.62 -39.40 -3.61
CA VAL A 497 -8.67 -38.75 -4.51
C VAL A 497 -9.11 -39.17 -5.90
N ASP A 498 -9.32 -38.20 -6.78
CA ASP A 498 -8.98 -38.35 -8.20
C ASP A 498 -8.66 -36.95 -8.78
N PHE A 499 -7.43 -36.88 -9.29
CA PHE A 499 -6.73 -35.93 -10.16
C PHE A 499 -7.20 -34.47 -10.32
#